data_AF-A0A1E5RSA6-F1
#
_entry.id   AF-A0A1E5RSA6-F1
#
_cell.length_a   1.000
_cell.length_b   1.000
_cell.length_c   1.000
_cell.angle_alpha   90.00
_cell.angle_beta   90.00
_cell.angle_gamma   90.00
#
_symmetry.space_group_name_H-M   'P 1'
#
loop_
_entity.id
_entity.type
_entity.pdbx_description
1 polymer ?
#
loop_
_entity_poly.entity_id
_entity_poly.type
_entity_poly.pdbx_seq_one_letter_code
_entity_poly.pdbx_strand_id
1 'polypeptide(L)'
;MSDLKKLFRATKLKELRLAPANTMEDPIIQRSKYSIALTQGKKHPIHQEVETYEHLKSKYEDFGIKAKLPTCEDVKTNIIIGDVVTRFKATHYERDSQSSLNKQKFNFYNFPVKELNAEGVKKSSLFQDVKTVSYNLAEINEKFPYILEALKTPEYKKKFREYCLKNYPEKMKYKNFSVNNFKLELETFINKTMISEIDQIPENVRGFGGLTYSINGRLSTDANGVKHKHVIPSRMILNNNYMSLGFVSENVITGYTPKSKYGSKNVLKLTPTIFESFESSGSLDTARFKTSDASLYKPVKQNIVKAKAEKAQENENAAKETDAPTADVSVKSRILDAIKK
;
A
#
# COMPACT_ATOMS: atom_id res chain seq x y z
N MET A 1 -36.48 15.33 17.00
CA MET A 1 -36.28 14.30 15.93
C MET A 1 -36.99 13.03 16.37
N SER A 2 -37.79 12.39 15.52
CA SER A 2 -38.48 11.13 15.85
C SER A 2 -37.48 10.00 16.12
N ASP A 3 -37.80 9.09 17.04
CA ASP A 3 -36.89 8.01 17.46
C ASP A 3 -36.57 7.04 16.31
N LEU A 4 -37.47 6.90 15.33
CA LEU A 4 -37.22 6.14 14.11
C LEU A 4 -36.09 6.73 13.25
N LYS A 5 -35.93 8.06 13.22
CA LYS A 5 -34.79 8.71 12.54
C LYS A 5 -33.47 8.46 13.27
N LYS A 6 -33.50 8.28 14.59
CA LYS A 6 -32.31 7.91 15.37
C LYS A 6 -31.93 6.45 15.11
N LEU A 7 -32.92 5.55 15.09
CA LEU A 7 -32.71 4.15 14.74
C LEU A 7 -32.16 3.99 13.32
N PHE A 8 -32.75 4.67 12.33
CA PHE A 8 -32.25 4.64 10.96
C PHE A 8 -30.84 5.24 10.83
N ARG A 9 -30.43 6.13 11.74
CA ARG A 9 -29.05 6.64 11.76
C ARG A 9 -28.03 5.58 12.18
N ALA A 10 -28.46 4.59 12.96
CA ALA A 10 -27.63 3.52 13.50
C ALA A 10 -27.77 2.19 12.71
N THR A 11 -28.44 2.19 11.56
CA THR A 11 -28.56 0.97 10.74
C THR A 11 -27.31 0.76 9.89
N LYS A 12 -26.93 -0.51 9.70
CA LYS A 12 -25.82 -0.93 8.83
C LYS A 12 -25.95 -0.43 7.38
N LEU A 13 -27.18 -0.25 6.89
CA LEU A 13 -27.42 0.28 5.55
C LEU A 13 -26.93 1.73 5.40
N LYS A 14 -27.00 2.52 6.47
CA LYS A 14 -26.52 3.91 6.45
C LYS A 14 -25.00 4.01 6.68
N GLU A 15 -24.41 3.03 7.34
CA GLU A 15 -22.96 2.91 7.47
C GLU A 15 -22.30 2.52 6.13
N LEU A 16 -23.08 2.01 5.18
CA LEU A 16 -22.58 1.59 3.88
C LEU A 16 -22.06 2.79 3.10
N ARG A 17 -20.76 2.74 2.77
CA ARG A 17 -20.08 3.74 1.96
C ARG A 17 -20.31 3.42 0.49
N LEU A 18 -21.27 4.13 -0.10
CA LEU A 18 -21.46 4.11 -1.55
C LEU A 18 -20.38 4.99 -2.19
N ALA A 19 -19.83 4.50 -3.30
CA ALA A 19 -18.91 5.29 -4.10
C ALA A 19 -19.62 6.58 -4.54
N PRO A 20 -18.97 7.75 -4.46
CA PRO A 20 -19.49 8.94 -5.12
C PRO A 20 -19.64 8.64 -6.62
N ALA A 21 -20.75 9.07 -7.22
CA ALA A 21 -21.09 8.75 -8.61
C ALA A 21 -20.06 9.23 -9.64
N ASN A 22 -19.05 10.03 -9.24
CA ASN A 22 -18.04 10.64 -10.10
C ASN A 22 -16.68 10.80 -9.38
N THR A 23 -15.93 9.72 -9.13
CA THR A 23 -14.51 9.85 -8.76
C THR A 23 -13.61 9.29 -9.84
N MET A 24 -13.07 10.22 -10.62
CA MET A 24 -11.89 10.11 -11.50
C MET A 24 -12.02 9.15 -12.68
N GLU A 25 -12.63 9.64 -13.76
CA GLU A 25 -12.48 9.05 -15.09
C GLU A 25 -11.28 9.70 -15.81
N ASP A 26 -10.35 8.87 -16.28
CA ASP A 26 -9.44 9.25 -17.37
C ASP A 26 -10.30 9.77 -18.55
N PRO A 27 -10.11 11.01 -19.05
CA PRO A 27 -11.04 11.66 -19.99
C PRO A 27 -11.06 11.06 -21.42
N ILE A 28 -10.57 9.83 -21.64
CA ILE A 28 -10.26 9.32 -22.98
C ILE A 28 -11.12 8.13 -23.43
N ILE A 29 -12.00 7.56 -22.59
CA ILE A 29 -12.83 6.43 -23.02
C ILE A 29 -14.30 6.84 -23.09
N GLN A 30 -14.79 7.12 -24.31
CA GLN A 30 -16.23 7.16 -24.58
C GLN A 30 -16.83 5.78 -24.27
N ARG A 31 -17.52 5.65 -23.13
CA ARG A 31 -18.14 4.39 -22.70
C ARG A 31 -19.61 4.32 -23.11
N SER A 32 -20.05 3.12 -23.47
CA SER A 32 -21.42 2.82 -23.91
C SER A 32 -22.42 2.95 -22.75
N LYS A 33 -23.66 3.37 -23.07
CA LYS A 33 -24.77 3.64 -22.13
C LYS A 33 -25.34 2.40 -21.39
N TYR A 34 -24.65 1.27 -21.40
CA TYR A 34 -25.14 0.01 -20.82
C TYR A 34 -24.15 -0.53 -19.79
N SER A 35 -24.65 -0.70 -18.55
CA SER A 35 -24.01 -1.29 -17.37
C SER A 35 -22.51 -1.07 -17.25
N ILE A 36 -22.13 -0.04 -16.51
CA ILE A 36 -20.78 0.08 -15.98
C ILE A 36 -20.56 -1.16 -15.11
N ALA A 37 -19.63 -2.05 -15.48
CA ALA A 37 -19.17 -3.07 -14.54
C ALA A 37 -18.66 -2.31 -13.31
N LEU A 38 -19.04 -2.72 -12.09
CA LEU A 38 -18.49 -2.11 -10.88
C LEU A 38 -17.02 -2.53 -10.76
N THR A 39 -16.18 -1.93 -11.59
CA THR A 39 -14.75 -2.20 -11.58
C THR A 39 -14.22 -1.66 -10.27
N GLN A 40 -13.63 -2.54 -9.47
CA GLN A 40 -12.81 -2.07 -8.37
C GLN A 40 -11.70 -1.18 -8.94
N GLY A 41 -11.48 -0.03 -8.29
CA GLY A 41 -10.54 0.96 -8.78
C GLY A 41 -9.17 0.34 -9.04
N LYS A 42 -8.51 0.78 -10.11
CA LYS A 42 -7.18 0.26 -10.51
C LYS A 42 -6.14 0.36 -9.38
N LYS A 43 -6.32 1.31 -8.44
CA LYS A 43 -5.37 1.64 -7.37
C LYS A 43 -5.81 1.17 -5.99
N HIS A 44 -7.10 1.34 -5.67
CA HIS A 44 -7.69 0.98 -4.37
C HIS A 44 -9.18 0.64 -4.55
N PRO A 45 -9.78 -0.12 -3.62
CA PRO A 45 -11.22 -0.37 -3.66
C PRO A 45 -12.00 0.94 -3.58
N ILE A 46 -13.05 1.04 -4.39
CA ILE A 46 -13.94 2.22 -4.45
C ILE A 46 -15.27 1.91 -3.75
N HIS A 47 -15.78 0.70 -3.97
CA HIS A 47 -17.04 0.24 -3.41
C HIS A 47 -16.81 -0.64 -2.19
N GLN A 48 -17.73 -0.56 -1.22
CA GLN A 48 -17.74 -1.44 -0.08
C GLN A 48 -18.21 -2.85 -0.47
N GLU A 49 -17.51 -3.85 0.05
CA GLU A 49 -17.93 -5.25 -0.03
C GLU A 49 -18.93 -5.56 1.07
N VAL A 50 -19.98 -6.27 0.69
CA VAL A 50 -21.03 -6.75 1.59
C VAL A 50 -20.98 -8.27 1.58
N GLU A 51 -20.81 -8.83 2.76
CA GLU A 51 -20.82 -10.26 2.98
C GLU A 51 -22.14 -10.67 3.63
N THR A 52 -22.65 -11.83 3.23
CA THR A 52 -23.80 -12.48 3.87
C THR A 52 -23.43 -13.90 4.29
N TYR A 53 -24.24 -14.47 5.18
CA TYR A 53 -24.07 -15.86 5.57
C TYR A 53 -24.54 -16.81 4.47
N GLU A 54 -23.86 -17.95 4.32
CA GLU A 54 -24.19 -19.00 3.34
C GLU A 54 -25.67 -19.41 3.41
N HIS A 55 -26.23 -19.52 4.61
CA HIS A 55 -27.64 -19.90 4.82
C HIS A 55 -28.62 -18.80 4.40
N LEU A 56 -28.29 -17.53 4.59
CA LEU A 56 -29.13 -16.41 4.14
C LEU A 56 -29.10 -16.28 2.63
N LYS A 57 -27.92 -16.43 2.04
CA LYS A 57 -27.73 -16.45 0.59
C LYS A 57 -28.54 -17.57 -0.07
N SER A 58 -28.31 -18.81 0.36
CA SER A 58 -28.88 -20.00 -0.28
C SER A 58 -30.39 -20.14 -0.10
N LYS A 59 -30.91 -19.79 1.09
CA LYS A 59 -32.33 -20.02 1.42
C LYS A 59 -33.21 -18.79 1.20
N TYR A 60 -32.67 -17.59 1.41
CA TYR A 60 -33.46 -16.36 1.44
C TYR A 60 -33.04 -15.31 0.42
N GLU A 61 -31.93 -15.54 -0.31
CA GLU A 61 -31.36 -14.61 -1.28
C GLU A 61 -31.06 -13.22 -0.68
N ASP A 62 -30.75 -13.20 0.62
CA ASP A 62 -30.73 -11.98 1.40
C ASP A 62 -29.31 -11.51 1.72
N PHE A 63 -29.06 -10.25 1.37
CA PHE A 63 -27.83 -9.51 1.63
C PHE A 63 -28.07 -8.27 2.50
N GLY A 64 -29.27 -8.13 3.10
CA GLY A 64 -29.64 -6.98 3.92
C GLY A 64 -29.88 -5.70 3.12
N ILE A 65 -30.24 -5.84 1.84
CA ILE A 65 -30.48 -4.76 0.88
C ILE A 65 -31.92 -4.76 0.39
N LYS A 66 -32.30 -3.71 -0.34
CA LYS A 66 -33.71 -3.48 -0.72
C LYS A 66 -34.31 -4.59 -1.58
N ALA A 67 -33.53 -5.20 -2.47
CA ALA A 67 -33.99 -6.25 -3.36
C ALA A 67 -33.22 -7.55 -3.10
N LYS A 68 -33.90 -8.67 -3.26
CA LYS A 68 -33.27 -9.99 -3.29
C LYS A 68 -32.40 -10.12 -4.54
N LEU A 69 -31.27 -10.80 -4.39
CA LEU A 69 -30.38 -11.08 -5.51
C LEU A 69 -30.75 -12.44 -6.15
N PRO A 70 -30.58 -12.60 -7.47
CA PRO A 70 -30.97 -13.84 -8.13
C PRO A 70 -30.24 -15.07 -7.57
N THR A 71 -30.95 -16.21 -7.52
CA THR A 71 -30.49 -17.55 -7.10
C THR A 71 -29.50 -18.20 -8.09
N CYS A 72 -28.56 -17.44 -8.64
CA CYS A 72 -27.52 -18.05 -9.46
C CYS A 72 -26.45 -18.67 -8.55
N GLU A 73 -26.08 -19.93 -8.83
CA GLU A 73 -24.98 -20.66 -8.18
C GLU A 73 -23.66 -19.85 -8.18
N ASP A 74 -23.52 -18.93 -9.13
CA ASP A 74 -22.36 -18.06 -9.31
C ASP A 74 -22.26 -16.88 -8.33
N VAL A 75 -23.31 -16.55 -7.58
CA VAL A 75 -23.25 -15.41 -6.65
C VAL A 75 -22.47 -15.85 -5.40
N LYS A 76 -21.32 -15.24 -5.15
CA LYS A 76 -20.53 -15.54 -3.94
C LYS A 76 -21.19 -14.97 -2.67
N THR A 77 -20.74 -15.42 -1.50
CA THR A 77 -21.17 -14.85 -0.20
C THR A 77 -20.81 -13.38 -0.06
N ASN A 78 -19.86 -12.92 -0.88
CA ASN A 78 -19.35 -11.57 -0.87
C ASN A 78 -19.66 -10.90 -2.20
N ILE A 79 -20.23 -9.71 -2.14
CA ILE A 79 -20.59 -8.92 -3.32
C ILE A 79 -20.15 -7.47 -3.16
N ILE A 80 -20.06 -6.78 -4.29
CA ILE A 80 -19.88 -5.34 -4.33
C ILE A 80 -21.20 -4.70 -4.71
N ILE A 81 -21.58 -3.62 -4.02
CA ILE A 81 -22.83 -2.92 -4.30
C ILE A 81 -22.51 -1.53 -4.87
N GLY A 82 -23.10 -1.25 -6.03
CA GLY A 82 -23.06 0.06 -6.67
C GLY A 82 -24.23 0.90 -6.21
N ASP A 83 -25.44 0.46 -6.56
CA ASP A 83 -26.69 1.14 -6.23
C ASP A 83 -27.66 0.17 -5.56
N VAL A 84 -28.28 0.62 -4.47
CA VAL A 84 -29.31 -0.14 -3.75
C VAL A 84 -30.52 -0.42 -4.65
N VAL A 85 -30.95 0.58 -5.43
CA VAL A 85 -32.03 0.46 -6.42
C VAL A 85 -31.71 1.35 -7.62
N THR A 86 -31.65 0.75 -8.80
CA THR A 86 -31.52 1.47 -10.07
C THR A 86 -32.88 1.91 -10.62
N ARG A 87 -32.88 2.71 -11.69
CA ARG A 87 -34.09 3.05 -12.47
C ARG A 87 -34.87 1.80 -12.92
N PHE A 88 -34.18 0.68 -13.11
CA PHE A 88 -34.77 -0.60 -13.52
C PHE A 88 -35.37 -1.41 -12.36
N LYS A 89 -35.46 -0.83 -11.15
CA LYS A 89 -35.94 -1.50 -9.93
C LYS A 89 -35.11 -2.73 -9.52
N ALA A 90 -33.88 -2.81 -10.01
CA ALA A 90 -32.92 -3.85 -9.66
C ALA A 90 -31.76 -3.25 -8.86
N THR A 91 -31.14 -4.04 -7.97
CA THR A 91 -29.89 -3.66 -7.31
C THR A 91 -28.75 -3.85 -8.30
N HIS A 92 -27.87 -2.84 -8.39
CA HIS A 92 -26.65 -2.94 -9.18
C HIS A 92 -25.54 -3.51 -8.31
N TYR A 93 -25.10 -4.73 -8.63
CA TYR A 93 -24.08 -5.45 -7.85
C TYR A 93 -23.12 -6.20 -8.77
N GLU A 94 -21.92 -6.47 -8.27
CA GLU A 94 -20.92 -7.34 -8.89
C GLU A 94 -20.58 -8.51 -7.97
N ARG A 95 -20.29 -9.65 -8.57
CA ARG A 95 -20.10 -10.94 -7.86
C ARG A 95 -18.74 -11.07 -7.19
N ASP A 96 -17.73 -10.33 -7.65
CA ASP A 96 -16.34 -10.56 -7.27
C ASP A 96 -15.64 -9.31 -6.73
N SER A 97 -15.15 -9.42 -5.49
CA SER A 97 -14.21 -8.46 -4.89
C SER A 97 -12.78 -8.95 -5.01
N GLN A 98 -12.11 -8.57 -6.10
CA GLN A 98 -10.68 -8.88 -6.28
C GLN A 98 -9.80 -8.24 -5.19
N SER A 99 -10.16 -7.05 -4.72
CA SER A 99 -9.41 -6.26 -3.72
C SER A 99 -9.37 -6.96 -2.37
N SER A 100 -10.46 -7.61 -1.95
CA SER A 100 -10.48 -8.34 -0.67
C SER A 100 -9.63 -9.59 -0.73
N LEU A 101 -9.72 -10.35 -1.82
CA LEU A 101 -8.83 -11.48 -2.05
C LEU A 101 -7.36 -11.04 -2.11
N ASN A 102 -7.06 -9.92 -2.76
CA ASN A 102 -5.70 -9.36 -2.81
C ASN A 102 -5.23 -8.89 -1.43
N LYS A 103 -6.11 -8.29 -0.62
CA LYS A 103 -5.83 -7.92 0.77
C LYS A 103 -5.56 -9.15 1.66
N GLN A 104 -6.36 -10.21 1.53
CA GLN A 104 -6.15 -11.46 2.25
C GLN A 104 -4.81 -12.11 1.86
N LYS A 105 -4.51 -12.20 0.55
CA LYS A 105 -3.23 -12.67 0.04
C LYS A 105 -2.07 -11.86 0.57
N PHE A 106 -2.19 -10.53 0.63
CA PHE A 106 -1.15 -9.65 1.16
C PHE A 106 -0.95 -9.88 2.67
N ASN A 107 -2.03 -9.93 3.44
CA ASN A 107 -1.98 -10.10 4.90
C ASN A 107 -1.48 -11.48 5.31
N PHE A 108 -1.70 -12.51 4.50
CA PHE A 108 -1.16 -13.85 4.74
C PHE A 108 0.35 -13.86 4.93
N TYR A 109 1.10 -13.07 4.13
CA TYR A 109 2.55 -13.01 4.24
C TYR A 109 3.05 -12.04 5.32
N ASN A 110 2.17 -11.19 5.85
CA ASN A 110 2.46 -10.24 6.92
C ASN A 110 3.74 -9.42 6.65
N PHE A 111 3.81 -8.79 5.48
CA PHE A 111 5.01 -8.08 5.05
C PHE A 111 5.36 -6.92 5.99
N PRO A 112 6.65 -6.70 6.28
CA PRO A 112 7.11 -5.47 6.90
C PRO A 112 6.97 -4.33 5.87
N VAL A 113 6.17 -3.34 6.21
CA VAL A 113 5.78 -2.26 5.32
C VAL A 113 6.45 -0.94 5.71
N LYS A 114 7.06 -0.24 4.75
CA LYS A 114 7.80 1.00 4.98
C LYS A 114 7.12 2.18 4.29
N GLU A 115 6.87 3.25 5.03
CA GLU A 115 6.45 4.54 4.44
C GLU A 115 7.68 5.31 4.01
N LEU A 116 7.71 5.79 2.76
CA LEU A 116 8.83 6.56 2.23
C LEU A 116 8.42 8.00 1.90
N ASN A 117 9.31 8.92 2.21
CA ASN A 117 9.30 10.30 1.75
C ASN A 117 10.52 10.55 0.83
N ALA A 118 10.58 11.74 0.22
CA ALA A 118 11.75 12.17 -0.58
C ALA A 118 13.08 12.09 0.21
N GLU A 119 13.03 12.20 1.54
CA GLU A 119 14.18 12.17 2.46
C GLU A 119 14.48 10.77 3.04
N GLY A 120 13.70 9.74 2.67
CA GLY A 120 13.91 8.35 3.12
C GLY A 120 12.76 7.78 3.96
N VAL A 121 13.10 6.94 4.95
CA VAL A 121 12.11 6.18 5.74
C VAL A 121 11.39 7.10 6.73
N LYS A 122 10.07 7.25 6.55
CA LYS A 122 9.20 8.01 7.46
C LYS A 122 8.76 7.14 8.62
N LYS A 123 8.59 7.72 9.81
CA LYS A 123 7.80 7.10 10.89
C LYS A 123 6.38 6.87 10.39
N SER A 124 5.79 5.72 10.70
CA SER A 124 4.46 5.37 10.20
C SER A 124 3.44 6.45 10.56
N SER A 125 2.68 6.88 9.55
CA SER A 125 1.59 7.83 9.71
C SER A 125 0.38 7.21 10.38
N LEU A 126 0.27 5.87 10.50
CA LEU A 126 -0.88 5.18 11.12
C LEU A 126 -1.11 5.53 12.60
N PHE A 127 -0.05 5.84 13.34
CA PHE A 127 -0.10 6.09 14.79
C PHE A 127 0.25 7.52 15.19
N GLN A 128 0.38 8.44 14.23
CA GLN A 128 0.61 9.86 14.51
C GLN A 128 -0.72 10.57 14.84
N ASP A 129 -0.69 11.68 15.55
CA ASP A 129 -1.91 12.47 15.72
C ASP A 129 -2.38 13.02 14.36
N VAL A 130 -3.70 13.00 14.14
CA VAL A 130 -4.29 13.54 12.92
C VAL A 130 -4.06 15.05 12.91
N LYS A 131 -3.20 15.52 12.01
CA LYS A 131 -3.03 16.95 11.77
C LYS A 131 -4.27 17.45 11.05
N THR A 132 -5.02 18.34 11.69
CA THR A 132 -6.12 19.08 11.06
C THR A 132 -5.55 20.03 10.01
N VAL A 133 -6.19 20.06 8.84
CA VAL A 133 -5.86 21.00 7.77
C VAL A 133 -6.67 22.28 7.96
N SER A 134 -5.99 23.43 7.96
CA SER A 134 -6.65 24.73 7.87
C SER A 134 -6.85 25.10 6.41
N TYR A 135 -8.08 25.37 6.01
CA TYR A 135 -8.41 25.75 4.65
C TYR A 135 -8.19 27.25 4.41
N ASN A 136 -7.67 27.57 3.23
CA ASN A 136 -7.58 28.95 2.76
C ASN A 136 -8.95 29.42 2.22
N LEU A 137 -9.20 30.73 2.14
CA LEU A 137 -10.48 31.27 1.63
C LEU A 137 -10.85 30.75 0.22
N ALA A 138 -9.87 30.50 -0.64
CA ALA A 138 -10.11 29.93 -1.96
C ALA A 138 -10.63 28.49 -1.88
N GLU A 139 -10.02 27.66 -1.04
CA GLU A 139 -10.42 26.26 -0.82
C GLU A 139 -11.78 26.18 -0.11
N ILE A 140 -12.06 27.10 0.82
CA ILE A 140 -13.35 27.20 1.50
C ILE A 140 -14.46 27.51 0.49
N ASN A 141 -14.21 28.40 -0.47
CA ASN A 141 -15.19 28.73 -1.50
C ASN A 141 -15.51 27.52 -2.39
N GLU A 142 -14.49 26.72 -2.74
CA GLU A 142 -14.65 25.53 -3.57
C GLU A 142 -15.40 24.41 -2.84
N LYS A 143 -15.01 24.11 -1.59
CA LYS A 143 -15.57 22.99 -0.82
C LYS A 143 -16.89 23.31 -0.11
N PHE A 144 -17.07 24.55 0.34
CA PHE A 144 -18.18 24.94 1.22
C PHE A 144 -18.86 26.24 0.76
N PRO A 145 -19.52 26.26 -0.42
CA PRO A 145 -20.12 27.48 -0.97
C PRO A 145 -21.19 28.11 -0.06
N TYR A 146 -21.89 27.29 0.74
CA TYR A 146 -22.90 27.75 1.70
C TYR A 146 -22.31 28.62 2.82
N ILE A 147 -21.02 28.48 3.14
CA ILE A 147 -20.35 29.29 4.17
C ILE A 147 -20.28 30.76 3.73
N LEU A 148 -20.08 31.03 2.44
CA LEU A 148 -20.02 32.41 1.93
C LEU A 148 -21.38 33.10 2.00
N GLU A 149 -22.46 32.37 1.75
CA GLU A 149 -23.82 32.89 1.92
C GLU A 149 -24.09 33.21 3.39
N ALA A 150 -23.69 32.33 4.29
CA ALA A 150 -23.79 32.56 5.73
C ALA A 150 -22.99 33.80 6.16
N LEU A 151 -21.76 33.99 5.68
CA LEU A 151 -20.91 35.13 6.04
C LEU A 151 -21.48 36.51 5.64
N LYS A 152 -22.40 36.56 4.65
CA LYS A 152 -23.07 37.82 4.27
C LYS A 152 -24.09 38.29 5.30
N THR A 153 -24.62 37.39 6.16
CA THR A 153 -25.62 37.76 7.16
C THR A 153 -25.03 38.60 8.31
N PRO A 154 -25.78 39.57 8.85
CA PRO A 154 -25.29 40.49 9.88
C PRO A 154 -24.91 39.80 11.19
N GLU A 155 -25.54 38.67 11.51
CA GLU A 155 -25.27 37.90 12.72
C GLU A 155 -23.82 37.39 12.77
N TYR A 156 -23.31 36.87 11.65
CA TYR A 156 -21.93 36.38 11.60
C TYR A 156 -20.90 37.50 11.60
N LYS A 157 -21.23 38.67 11.06
CA LYS A 157 -20.38 39.87 11.20
C LYS A 157 -20.22 40.26 12.68
N LYS A 158 -21.29 40.14 13.47
CA LYS A 158 -21.24 40.39 14.92
C LYS A 158 -20.40 39.34 15.64
N LYS A 159 -20.64 38.05 15.37
CA LYS A 159 -19.85 36.93 15.95
C LYS A 159 -18.36 37.04 15.61
N PHE A 160 -18.04 37.42 14.38
CA PHE A 160 -16.66 37.63 13.96
C PHE A 160 -16.02 38.80 14.70
N ARG A 161 -16.73 39.93 14.87
CA ARG A 161 -16.24 41.06 15.66
C ARG A 161 -15.97 40.66 17.11
N GLU A 162 -16.88 39.91 17.74
CA GLU A 162 -16.70 39.36 19.09
C GLU A 162 -15.48 38.43 19.18
N TYR A 163 -15.29 37.58 18.16
CA TYR A 163 -14.11 36.71 18.05
C TYR A 163 -12.80 37.51 17.93
N CYS A 164 -12.76 38.55 17.09
CA CYS A 164 -11.58 39.41 16.95
C CYS A 164 -11.26 40.17 18.24
N LEU A 165 -12.27 40.64 18.97
CA LEU A 165 -12.07 41.31 20.27
C LEU A 165 -11.49 40.35 21.30
N LYS A 166 -11.91 39.08 21.31
CA LYS A 166 -11.43 38.07 22.26
C LYS A 166 -10.00 37.61 21.96
N ASN A 167 -9.67 37.36 20.69
CA ASN A 167 -8.40 36.73 20.32
C ASN A 167 -7.32 37.71 19.87
N TYR A 168 -7.70 38.90 19.38
CA TYR A 168 -6.77 39.92 18.85
C TYR A 168 -7.05 41.32 19.41
N PRO A 169 -7.10 41.51 20.75
CA PRO A 169 -7.43 42.80 21.36
C PRO A 169 -6.41 43.90 21.00
N GLU A 170 -5.14 43.54 20.87
CA GLU A 170 -4.07 44.48 20.53
C GLU A 170 -4.22 45.05 19.11
N LYS A 171 -4.56 44.21 18.13
CA LYS A 171 -4.74 44.65 16.73
C LYS A 171 -5.93 45.59 16.58
N MET A 172 -6.99 45.36 17.36
CA MET A 172 -8.16 46.24 17.45
C MET A 172 -7.79 47.59 18.09
N LYS A 173 -7.00 47.58 19.17
CA LYS A 173 -6.57 48.80 19.87
C LYS A 173 -5.70 49.69 19.01
N TYR A 174 -4.76 49.11 18.26
CA TYR A 174 -3.82 49.85 17.43
C TYR A 174 -4.33 50.13 16.00
N LYS A 175 -5.57 49.74 15.66
CA LYS A 175 -6.18 49.89 14.31
C LYS A 175 -5.30 49.32 13.16
N ASN A 176 -4.48 48.32 13.44
CA ASN A 176 -3.50 47.76 12.48
C ASN A 176 -4.13 46.69 11.54
N PHE A 177 -5.34 46.94 11.05
CA PHE A 177 -6.02 46.05 10.11
C PHE A 177 -5.55 46.31 8.68
N SER A 178 -4.47 45.62 8.30
CA SER A 178 -4.16 45.40 6.87
C SER A 178 -5.14 44.38 6.28
N VAL A 179 -5.47 44.52 5.00
CA VAL A 179 -6.35 43.60 4.26
C VAL A 179 -5.85 42.15 4.36
N ASN A 180 -4.53 41.94 4.34
CA ASN A 180 -3.92 40.62 4.46
C ASN A 180 -4.08 40.02 5.87
N ASN A 181 -4.01 40.85 6.91
CA ASN A 181 -4.21 40.41 8.29
C ASN A 181 -5.68 40.03 8.53
N PHE A 182 -6.60 40.83 7.97
CA PHE A 182 -8.03 40.54 8.01
C PHE A 182 -8.35 39.20 7.34
N LYS A 183 -7.73 38.93 6.19
CA LYS A 183 -7.87 37.67 5.46
C LYS A 183 -7.51 36.46 6.33
N LEU A 184 -6.33 36.49 6.95
CA LEU A 184 -5.85 35.41 7.82
C LEU A 184 -6.76 35.21 9.04
N GLU A 185 -7.22 36.29 9.66
CA GLU A 185 -8.10 36.21 10.82
C GLU A 185 -9.47 35.63 10.46
N LEU A 186 -10.01 36.01 9.31
CA LEU A 186 -11.24 35.45 8.77
C LEU A 186 -11.09 33.95 8.49
N GLU A 187 -9.98 33.54 7.87
CA GLU A 187 -9.65 32.12 7.65
C GLU A 187 -9.60 31.34 8.97
N THR A 188 -8.93 31.87 10.01
CA THR A 188 -8.88 31.20 11.31
C THR A 188 -10.24 31.09 11.99
N PHE A 189 -11.08 32.11 11.84
CA PHE A 189 -12.45 32.11 12.39
C PHE A 189 -13.31 31.06 11.70
N ILE A 190 -13.32 31.03 10.37
CA ILE A 190 -14.13 30.09 9.60
C ILE A 190 -13.71 28.66 9.91
N ASN A 191 -12.40 28.38 9.88
CA ASN A 191 -11.86 27.06 10.19
C ASN A 191 -12.27 26.60 11.61
N LYS A 192 -12.23 27.46 12.62
CA LYS A 192 -12.56 27.06 14.00
C LYS A 192 -14.06 26.95 14.30
N THR A 193 -14.90 27.72 13.61
CA THR A 193 -16.31 27.90 14.04
C THR A 193 -17.32 27.29 13.08
N MET A 194 -17.02 27.25 11.79
CA MET A 194 -17.97 26.82 10.76
C MET A 194 -17.62 25.48 10.14
N ILE A 195 -16.33 25.17 10.03
CA ILE A 195 -15.87 23.91 9.47
C ILE A 195 -15.77 22.89 10.59
N SER A 196 -16.44 21.75 10.44
CA SER A 196 -16.40 20.70 11.47
C SER A 196 -15.00 20.10 11.57
N GLU A 197 -14.64 19.59 12.74
CA GLU A 197 -13.35 18.90 12.93
C GLU A 197 -13.19 17.71 11.97
N ILE A 198 -14.30 17.05 11.61
CA ILE A 198 -14.34 15.94 10.65
C ILE A 198 -13.96 16.43 9.25
N ASP A 199 -14.48 17.58 8.83
CA ASP A 199 -14.19 18.17 7.53
C ASP A 199 -12.74 18.70 7.43
N GLN A 200 -12.07 18.95 8.56
CA GLN A 200 -10.66 19.35 8.62
C GLN A 200 -9.69 18.17 8.54
N ILE A 201 -10.20 16.93 8.60
CA ILE A 201 -9.36 15.75 8.42
C ILE A 201 -8.98 15.69 6.94
N PRO A 202 -7.68 15.59 6.60
CA PRO A 202 -7.27 15.49 5.21
C PRO A 202 -7.89 14.26 4.55
N GLU A 203 -8.45 14.44 3.35
CA GLU A 203 -9.04 13.36 2.54
C GLU A 203 -8.01 12.34 2.04
N ASN A 204 -6.71 12.63 2.21
CA ASN A 204 -5.63 11.78 1.74
C ASN A 204 -5.60 10.43 2.48
N VAL A 205 -5.28 9.38 1.72
CA VAL A 205 -5.13 8.03 2.26
C VAL A 205 -4.02 8.02 3.30
N ARG A 206 -4.38 7.64 4.53
CA ARG A 206 -3.43 7.52 5.64
C ARG A 206 -2.70 6.19 5.58
N GLY A 207 -1.37 6.23 5.70
CA GLY A 207 -0.51 5.05 5.61
C GLY A 207 -0.71 4.28 4.33
N PHE A 208 -1.30 3.08 4.44
CA PHE A 208 -1.56 2.14 3.33
C PHE A 208 -3.05 1.93 3.06
N GLY A 209 -3.91 2.87 3.48
CA GLY A 209 -5.36 2.80 3.23
C GLY A 209 -6.05 1.60 3.87
N GLY A 210 -5.49 1.07 4.95
CA GLY A 210 -6.02 -0.10 5.64
C GLY A 210 -5.83 -1.43 4.89
N LEU A 211 -4.91 -1.49 3.90
CA LEU A 211 -4.47 -2.74 3.30
C LEU A 211 -3.81 -3.65 4.36
N THR A 212 -2.93 -3.07 5.16
CA THR A 212 -2.19 -3.72 6.25
C THR A 212 -1.97 -2.76 7.41
N TYR A 213 -1.92 -3.32 8.62
CA TYR A 213 -1.54 -2.62 9.86
C TYR A 213 -0.26 -3.20 10.46
N SER A 214 0.48 -3.96 9.66
CA SER A 214 1.67 -4.70 10.09
C SER A 214 2.83 -3.73 10.28
N ILE A 215 3.39 -3.70 11.48
CA ILE A 215 4.47 -2.79 11.87
C ILE A 215 5.81 -3.47 11.64
N ASN A 216 6.79 -2.68 11.18
CA ASN A 216 8.18 -3.14 11.07
C ASN A 216 8.79 -3.44 12.45
N GLY A 217 9.74 -4.38 12.48
CA GLY A 217 10.52 -4.72 13.68
C GLY A 217 10.24 -6.11 14.24
N ARG A 218 9.17 -6.77 13.78
CA ARG A 218 8.94 -8.18 14.08
C ARG A 218 9.72 -9.08 13.11
N LEU A 219 10.54 -9.97 13.65
CA LEU A 219 11.14 -11.06 12.89
C LEU A 219 10.10 -12.17 12.69
N SER A 220 9.97 -12.68 11.46
CA SER A 220 9.15 -13.85 11.17
C SER A 220 10.00 -15.12 11.28
N THR A 221 9.44 -16.17 11.85
CA THR A 221 10.13 -17.45 12.09
C THR A 221 9.36 -18.59 11.43
N ASP A 222 10.09 -19.55 10.88
CA ASP A 222 9.59 -20.85 10.43
C ASP A 222 10.31 -21.97 11.19
N ALA A 223 9.90 -23.22 10.97
CA ALA A 223 10.61 -24.40 11.44
C ALA A 223 12.11 -24.40 11.06
N ASN A 224 12.47 -23.74 9.94
CA ASN A 224 13.86 -23.60 9.47
C ASN A 224 14.63 -22.42 10.12
N GLY A 225 14.01 -21.68 11.04
CA GLY A 225 14.60 -20.53 11.74
C GLY A 225 14.02 -19.18 11.31
N VAL A 226 14.79 -18.11 11.49
CA VAL A 226 14.36 -16.74 11.17
C VAL A 226 14.30 -16.53 9.66
N LYS A 227 13.15 -16.06 9.16
CA LYS A 227 12.97 -15.65 7.77
C LYS A 227 13.68 -14.32 7.54
N HIS A 228 14.66 -14.34 6.64
CA HIS A 228 15.33 -13.11 6.20
C HIS A 228 14.64 -12.43 5.02
N LYS A 229 13.94 -13.21 4.17
CA LYS A 229 13.29 -12.73 2.95
C LYS A 229 11.99 -13.48 2.72
N HIS A 230 10.99 -12.79 2.17
CA HIS A 230 9.75 -13.42 1.76
C HIS A 230 9.84 -13.84 0.29
N VAL A 231 9.60 -15.12 0.01
CA VAL A 231 9.53 -15.66 -1.35
C VAL A 231 8.07 -15.81 -1.73
N ILE A 232 7.68 -15.22 -2.86
CA ILE A 232 6.31 -15.16 -3.36
C ILE A 232 6.27 -15.71 -4.79
N PRO A 233 5.25 -16.50 -5.15
CA PRO A 233 5.01 -16.82 -6.56
C PRO A 233 4.51 -15.60 -7.32
N SER A 234 5.20 -15.24 -8.40
CA SER A 234 4.83 -14.11 -9.25
C SER A 234 4.86 -14.49 -10.73
N ARG A 235 4.25 -13.67 -11.58
CA ARG A 235 4.32 -13.83 -13.04
C ARG A 235 4.96 -12.59 -13.65
N MET A 236 6.01 -12.77 -14.44
CA MET A 236 6.57 -11.65 -15.20
C MET A 236 5.56 -11.21 -16.26
N ILE A 237 5.30 -9.90 -16.35
CA ILE A 237 4.40 -9.31 -17.34
C ILE A 237 5.22 -8.73 -18.51
N LEU A 238 5.49 -7.42 -18.50
CA LEU A 238 6.21 -6.66 -19.52
C LEU A 238 7.16 -5.69 -18.82
N ASN A 239 8.28 -5.32 -19.46
CA ASN A 239 9.21 -4.29 -18.99
C ASN A 239 9.75 -4.52 -17.57
N ASN A 240 10.13 -5.76 -17.25
CA ASN A 240 10.68 -6.13 -15.95
C ASN A 240 9.71 -5.90 -14.76
N ASN A 241 8.40 -5.85 -15.04
CA ASN A 241 7.35 -5.82 -14.01
C ASN A 241 6.81 -7.22 -13.75
N TYR A 242 6.42 -7.49 -12.51
CA TYR A 242 5.86 -8.76 -12.06
C TYR A 242 4.45 -8.55 -11.51
N MET A 243 3.57 -9.52 -11.75
CA MET A 243 2.30 -9.64 -11.05
C MET A 243 2.50 -10.54 -9.84
N SER A 244 2.37 -9.96 -8.65
CA SER A 244 2.60 -10.63 -7.37
C SER A 244 1.38 -10.38 -6.47
N LEU A 245 0.73 -11.44 -5.98
CA LEU A 245 -0.43 -11.35 -5.06
C LEU A 245 -1.63 -10.50 -5.55
N GLY A 246 -1.74 -10.27 -6.86
CA GLY A 246 -2.77 -9.40 -7.45
C GLY A 246 -2.36 -7.93 -7.61
N PHE A 247 -1.10 -7.61 -7.30
CA PHE A 247 -0.50 -6.29 -7.49
C PHE A 247 0.60 -6.34 -8.56
N VAL A 248 0.84 -5.21 -9.21
CA VAL A 248 1.97 -5.02 -10.13
C VAL A 248 3.17 -4.51 -9.34
N SER A 249 4.29 -5.19 -9.45
CA SER A 249 5.55 -4.89 -8.79
C SER A 249 6.66 -4.59 -9.79
N GLU A 250 7.50 -3.62 -9.45
CA GLU A 250 8.68 -3.26 -10.20
C GLU A 250 9.86 -4.14 -9.74
N ASN A 251 10.69 -4.57 -10.68
CA ASN A 251 11.92 -5.27 -10.34
C ASN A 251 13.01 -4.27 -9.94
N VAL A 252 13.62 -4.50 -8.77
CA VAL A 252 14.68 -3.63 -8.24
C VAL A 252 16.00 -3.80 -8.98
N ILE A 253 16.20 -4.94 -9.64
CA ILE A 253 17.44 -5.23 -10.36
C ILE A 253 17.38 -4.56 -11.75
N THR A 254 17.85 -3.31 -11.80
CA THR A 254 17.81 -2.42 -12.98
C THR A 254 18.74 -2.81 -14.13
N GLY A 255 19.60 -3.82 -13.95
CA GLY A 255 20.53 -4.30 -14.98
C GLY A 255 20.19 -5.67 -15.57
N TYR A 256 19.14 -6.33 -15.08
CA TYR A 256 18.76 -7.65 -15.57
C TYR A 256 17.78 -7.52 -16.73
N THR A 257 18.29 -7.61 -17.95
CA THR A 257 17.45 -8.07 -19.06
C THR A 257 17.29 -9.58 -18.86
N PRO A 258 16.08 -10.10 -18.55
CA PRO A 258 15.89 -11.53 -18.53
C PRO A 258 16.28 -12.02 -19.92
N LYS A 259 17.40 -12.74 -20.02
CA LYS A 259 17.71 -13.46 -21.25
C LYS A 259 16.48 -14.29 -21.51
N SER A 260 15.77 -14.00 -22.60
CA SER A 260 14.67 -14.79 -23.13
C SER A 260 15.23 -16.18 -23.49
N LYS A 261 15.57 -16.98 -22.47
CA LYS A 261 15.85 -18.41 -22.60
C LYS A 261 14.55 -19.18 -22.86
N TYR A 262 13.41 -18.48 -22.90
CA TYR A 262 12.09 -19.01 -23.18
C TYR A 262 11.45 -18.24 -24.34
N GLY A 263 12.09 -18.34 -25.51
CA GLY A 263 11.54 -17.91 -26.79
C GLY A 263 10.40 -18.81 -27.26
N SER A 264 9.28 -18.85 -26.54
CA SER A 264 8.06 -19.47 -27.09
C SER A 264 6.79 -18.85 -26.48
N LYS A 265 6.11 -18.05 -27.31
CA LYS A 265 4.65 -17.80 -27.36
C LYS A 265 3.98 -17.54 -26.00
N ASN A 266 3.67 -16.29 -25.65
CA ASN A 266 2.56 -15.84 -24.77
C ASN A 266 2.22 -16.61 -23.46
N VAL A 267 3.06 -17.54 -22.99
CA VAL A 267 2.80 -18.33 -21.79
C VAL A 267 3.48 -17.63 -20.62
N LEU A 268 2.68 -16.87 -19.87
CA LEU A 268 3.06 -16.26 -18.60
C LEU A 268 3.39 -17.38 -17.60
N LYS A 269 4.68 -17.68 -17.40
CA LYS A 269 5.13 -18.68 -16.42
C LYS A 269 5.14 -18.09 -15.01
N LEU A 270 4.77 -18.91 -14.03
CA LEU A 270 4.96 -18.61 -12.61
C LEU A 270 6.44 -18.75 -12.27
N THR A 271 7.01 -17.71 -11.68
CA THR A 271 8.39 -17.63 -11.22
C THR A 271 8.42 -17.21 -9.75
N PRO A 272 9.18 -17.90 -8.88
CA PRO A 272 9.36 -17.43 -7.52
C PRO A 272 10.15 -16.11 -7.54
N THR A 273 9.60 -15.07 -6.92
CA THR A 273 10.28 -13.80 -6.70
C THR A 273 10.47 -13.58 -5.21
N ILE A 274 11.50 -12.81 -4.87
CA ILE A 274 11.73 -12.29 -3.54
C ILE A 274 11.02 -10.96 -3.45
N PHE A 275 10.25 -10.79 -2.38
CA PHE A 275 9.73 -9.50 -2.00
C PHE A 275 10.76 -8.76 -1.16
N GLU A 276 11.06 -7.53 -1.58
CA GLU A 276 12.09 -6.71 -0.94
C GLU A 276 11.48 -5.60 -0.08
N SER A 277 10.53 -4.86 -0.64
CA SER A 277 9.82 -3.83 0.10
C SER A 277 8.45 -3.54 -0.50
N PHE A 278 7.57 -3.04 0.36
CA PHE A 278 6.34 -2.38 -0.01
C PHE A 278 6.40 -0.95 0.49
N GLU A 279 6.25 -0.03 -0.46
CA GLU A 279 6.51 1.38 -0.28
C GLU A 279 5.24 2.15 -0.64
N SER A 280 4.75 2.97 0.28
CA SER A 280 3.75 3.99 -0.02
C SER A 280 4.48 5.31 -0.12
N SER A 281 4.39 5.96 -1.28
CA SER A 281 4.85 7.34 -1.44
C SER A 281 3.66 8.26 -1.22
N GLY A 282 3.73 9.16 -0.24
CA GLY A 282 2.63 10.05 0.10
C GLY A 282 2.15 11.01 -1.01
N SER A 283 2.84 11.09 -2.16
CA SER A 283 2.41 11.88 -3.33
C SER A 283 1.74 11.05 -4.43
N LEU A 284 1.66 9.72 -4.29
CA LEU A 284 1.00 8.85 -5.25
C LEU A 284 -0.08 8.08 -4.51
N ASP A 285 -1.30 8.13 -5.03
CA ASP A 285 -2.42 7.26 -4.59
C ASP A 285 -2.18 5.77 -4.89
N THR A 286 -0.93 5.36 -5.13
CA THR A 286 -0.52 4.01 -5.48
C THR A 286 0.56 3.51 -4.53
N ALA A 287 0.37 2.27 -4.09
CA ALA A 287 1.39 1.56 -3.36
C ALA A 287 2.34 0.86 -4.33
N ARG A 288 3.65 0.99 -4.10
CA ARG A 288 4.70 0.43 -4.94
C ARG A 288 5.25 -0.84 -4.31
N PHE A 289 5.34 -1.88 -5.12
CA PHE A 289 5.91 -3.16 -4.74
C PHE A 289 7.27 -3.31 -5.40
N LYS A 290 8.27 -3.65 -4.60
CA LYS A 290 9.62 -3.94 -5.06
C LYS A 290 9.91 -5.42 -4.89
N THR A 291 10.21 -6.06 -6.01
CA THR A 291 10.51 -7.49 -6.09
C THR A 291 11.86 -7.73 -6.77
N SER A 292 12.50 -8.86 -6.50
CA SER A 292 13.68 -9.33 -7.22
C SER A 292 13.55 -10.81 -7.55
N ASP A 293 14.26 -11.29 -8.57
CA ASP A 293 14.21 -12.71 -8.92
C ASP A 293 14.85 -13.58 -7.83
N ALA A 294 14.13 -14.62 -7.38
CA ALA A 294 14.65 -15.53 -6.35
C ALA A 294 15.87 -16.34 -6.84
N SER A 295 15.95 -16.61 -8.14
CA SER A 295 17.07 -17.34 -8.75
C SER A 295 18.40 -16.58 -8.70
N LEU A 296 18.34 -15.25 -8.63
CA LEU A 296 19.52 -14.39 -8.51
C LEU A 296 20.01 -14.29 -7.06
N TYR A 297 19.21 -14.77 -6.10
CA TYR A 297 19.59 -14.77 -4.71
C TYR A 297 20.46 -15.98 -4.38
N LYS A 298 21.79 -15.77 -4.40
CA LYS A 298 22.72 -16.71 -3.80
C LYS A 298 22.73 -16.50 -2.29
N PRO A 299 22.33 -17.51 -1.48
CA PRO A 299 22.43 -17.38 -0.04
C PRO A 299 23.91 -17.24 0.33
N VAL A 300 24.25 -16.21 1.12
CA VAL A 300 25.61 -15.91 1.60
C VAL A 300 26.30 -17.13 2.23
N LYS A 301 25.54 -18.10 2.75
CA LYS A 301 26.06 -19.39 3.25
C LYS A 301 26.86 -20.19 2.21
N GLN A 302 26.50 -20.14 0.92
CA GLN A 302 27.30 -20.80 -0.13
C GLN A 302 28.65 -20.14 -0.33
N ASN A 303 28.75 -18.82 -0.12
CA ASN A 303 30.02 -18.11 -0.20
C ASN A 303 30.90 -18.39 1.01
N ILE A 304 30.32 -18.62 2.21
CA ILE A 304 31.10 -19.02 3.39
C ILE A 304 31.62 -20.46 3.24
N VAL A 305 30.81 -21.38 2.70
CA VAL A 305 31.25 -22.76 2.45
C VAL A 305 32.29 -22.82 1.33
N LYS A 306 32.11 -22.05 0.24
CA LYS A 306 33.13 -21.91 -0.80
C LYS A 306 34.40 -21.24 -0.30
N ALA A 307 34.30 -20.14 0.45
CA ALA A 307 35.47 -19.48 1.04
C ALA A 307 36.18 -20.36 2.09
N LYS A 308 35.45 -21.22 2.81
CA LYS A 308 36.07 -22.24 3.69
C LYS A 308 36.72 -23.38 2.90
N ALA A 309 36.14 -23.80 1.78
CA ALA A 309 36.71 -24.81 0.91
C ALA A 309 37.94 -24.31 0.15
N GLU A 310 37.92 -23.05 -0.33
CA GLU A 310 39.03 -22.38 -0.99
C GLU A 310 40.19 -22.16 0.01
N LYS A 311 39.90 -21.72 1.25
CA LYS A 311 40.92 -21.65 2.32
C LYS A 311 41.48 -23.02 2.74
N ALA A 312 40.67 -24.09 2.66
CA ALA A 312 41.16 -25.44 2.93
C ALA A 312 42.08 -25.96 1.80
N GLN A 313 41.78 -25.62 0.55
CA GLN A 313 42.64 -25.95 -0.60
C GLN A 313 43.93 -25.12 -0.63
N GLU A 314 43.90 -23.84 -0.24
CA GLU A 314 45.11 -23.03 -0.07
C GLU A 314 46.03 -23.59 1.02
N ASN A 315 45.47 -24.08 2.14
CA ASN A 315 46.26 -24.71 3.21
C ASN A 315 46.80 -26.10 2.82
N GLU A 316 46.09 -26.90 2.01
CA GLU A 316 46.62 -28.17 1.49
C GLU A 316 47.73 -27.97 0.45
N ASN A 317 47.66 -26.91 -0.35
CA ASN A 317 48.71 -26.59 -1.31
C ASN A 317 49.94 -25.98 -0.62
N ALA A 318 49.75 -25.14 0.41
CA ALA A 318 50.86 -24.63 1.22
C ALA A 318 51.58 -25.74 2.03
N ALA A 319 50.86 -26.76 2.48
CA ALA A 319 51.45 -27.92 3.16
C ALA A 319 52.25 -28.83 2.22
N LYS A 320 51.91 -28.87 0.92
CA LYS A 320 52.66 -29.66 -0.08
C LYS A 320 53.92 -28.96 -0.59
N GLU A 321 54.04 -27.63 -0.45
CA GLU A 321 55.26 -26.89 -0.80
C GLU A 321 56.34 -26.91 0.31
N THR A 322 55.99 -27.33 1.54
CA THR A 322 56.94 -27.44 2.67
C THR A 322 57.60 -28.82 2.84
N ASP A 323 57.18 -29.85 2.10
CA ASP A 323 57.75 -31.20 2.16
C ASP A 323 58.63 -31.52 0.94
N ALA A 324 59.64 -30.69 0.69
CA ALA A 324 60.76 -31.03 -0.17
C ALA A 324 62.01 -31.31 0.69
N PRO A 325 62.45 -32.56 0.88
CA PRO A 325 63.68 -32.85 1.60
C PRO A 325 64.90 -32.62 0.68
N THR A 326 65.74 -31.67 1.07
CA THR A 326 67.14 -31.57 0.65
C THR A 326 67.92 -32.76 1.18
N ALA A 327 68.55 -33.54 0.30
CA ALA A 327 69.49 -34.60 0.68
C ALA A 327 70.66 -34.69 -0.31
N ASP A 328 71.61 -33.77 -0.11
CA ASP A 328 73.01 -33.87 -0.55
C ASP A 328 73.76 -34.90 0.34
N VAL A 329 73.57 -36.21 0.14
CA VAL A 329 74.45 -37.24 0.72
C VAL A 329 74.48 -38.49 -0.17
N SER A 330 75.28 -38.48 -1.25
CA SER A 330 75.53 -39.71 -2.03
C SER A 330 76.89 -39.80 -2.74
N VAL A 331 77.85 -38.91 -2.48
CA VAL A 331 79.14 -38.94 -3.23
C VAL A 331 80.37 -39.18 -2.35
N LYS A 332 80.27 -39.06 -1.01
CA LYS A 332 81.42 -39.27 -0.10
C LYS A 332 81.67 -40.72 0.34
N SER A 333 80.80 -41.67 0.03
CA SER A 333 80.99 -43.09 0.38
C SER A 333 81.63 -43.94 -0.73
N ARG A 334 81.90 -43.38 -1.93
CA ARG A 334 82.53 -44.14 -3.03
C ARG A 334 84.05 -44.01 -3.14
N ILE A 335 84.68 -43.23 -2.27
CA ILE A 335 86.15 -43.01 -2.29
C ILE A 335 86.88 -43.94 -1.30
N LEU A 336 86.18 -44.56 -0.35
CA LEU A 336 86.80 -45.44 0.66
C LEU A 336 86.74 -46.94 0.35
N ASP A 337 85.95 -47.36 -0.65
CA ASP A 337 85.86 -48.76 -1.08
C ASP A 337 86.79 -49.11 -2.28
N ALA A 338 87.54 -48.15 -2.81
CA ALA A 338 88.52 -48.35 -3.88
C ALA A 338 89.98 -48.50 -3.39
N ILE A 339 90.20 -48.57 -2.07
CA ILE A 339 91.54 -48.74 -1.45
C ILE A 339 91.69 -50.10 -0.73
N LYS A 340 90.74 -51.03 -0.93
CA LYS A 340 90.87 -52.42 -0.45
C LYS A 340 90.47 -53.45 -1.52
N LYS A 341 91.25 -53.52 -2.60
CA LYS A 341 91.81 -54.77 -3.17
C LYS A 341 92.65 -54.47 -4.39
#